data_AF-A0A1H0DMN1-F1
#
_entry.id   AF-A0A1H0DMN1-F1
#
_cell.length_a   1.000
_cell.length_b   1.000
_cell.length_c   1.000
_cell.angle_alpha   90.00
_cell.angle_beta   90.00
_cell.angle_gamma   90.00
#
_symmetry.space_group_name_H-M   'P 1'
#
loop_
_entity.id
_entity.type
_entity.pdbx_description
1 polymer ?
#
loop_
_entity_poly.entity_id
_entity_poly.type
_entity_poly.pdbx_seq_one_letter_code
_entity_poly.pdbx_strand_id
1 'polypeptide(L)'
;MSDFDLPPKRALPFEVRMSMRAKLDEGMSAPRRSRMSFGALFATATLLAGTAVGAPLLFGAADEGPMPGGDPNYTPKGHERAVASLVKDKDVDLERCWQAARTSGRTELPADLSRWRAVFRQSTTVGDVTAIRAGDSPLFCHTTKTQVHLLHSDTSGKDSDHAVTLHAVSRFGFLGGSTSRDTVTVHATAEEYVVHNGVPKTSYYREGTTAVDGLFVLPTISKPGALSLTSNGINRRRVTKLGHRRPAPTPVVTVTDRPLVASRDSALGQELSACIASAASTTRPAPDPDSWEPALALDLGKHGRMLVARSGDVIGLCQAAGEVPGFWAMPQRDAAVRPPAPSAERPVVMGALRTPELEVSMLTGRARPEVTSVTLVDEIAGERLPTELSNGIFVALPVTAEPRSSAGSGAGSYTGSWQAEITERTPTGGRTTRTVSLSYL
;
A
#
# COMPACT_ATOMS: atom_id res chain seq x y z
N MET A 1 1.71 -58.60 -9.64
CA MET A 1 2.27 -57.46 -8.87
C MET A 1 1.67 -56.22 -9.50
N SER A 2 0.73 -55.59 -8.81
CA SER A 2 -0.21 -54.65 -9.41
C SER A 2 0.40 -53.26 -9.57
N ASP A 3 0.61 -52.85 -10.82
CA ASP A 3 0.75 -51.44 -11.19
C ASP A 3 -0.55 -50.71 -10.84
N PHE A 4 -0.53 -49.97 -9.73
CA PHE A 4 -1.59 -49.01 -9.45
C PHE A 4 -1.37 -47.81 -10.36
N ASP A 5 -2.16 -47.77 -11.44
CA ASP A 5 -2.25 -46.67 -12.38
C ASP A 5 -2.89 -45.47 -11.66
N LEU A 6 -2.08 -44.80 -10.84
CA LEU A 6 -2.53 -43.66 -10.06
C LEU A 6 -2.81 -42.50 -11.02
N PRO A 7 -3.98 -41.83 -10.89
CA PRO A 7 -4.29 -40.70 -11.74
C PRO A 7 -3.20 -39.63 -11.62
N PRO A 8 -2.87 -38.93 -12.71
CA PRO A 8 -1.76 -37.98 -12.75
C PRO A 8 -1.91 -36.96 -11.62
N LYS A 9 -0.82 -36.74 -10.87
CA LYS A 9 -0.79 -35.82 -9.72
C LYS A 9 -1.32 -34.46 -10.13
N ARG A 10 -2.54 -34.13 -9.71
CA ARG A 10 -3.12 -32.80 -9.92
C ARG A 10 -2.67 -31.88 -8.80
N ALA A 11 -2.16 -30.70 -9.16
CA ALA A 11 -1.80 -29.68 -8.19
C ALA A 11 -3.06 -29.18 -7.47
N LEU A 12 -3.02 -29.16 -6.14
CA LEU A 12 -4.10 -28.63 -5.31
C LEU A 12 -4.31 -27.12 -5.58
N PRO A 13 -5.57 -26.62 -5.61
CA PRO A 13 -5.87 -25.19 -5.72
C PRO A 13 -5.13 -24.38 -4.66
N PHE A 14 -4.80 -23.12 -4.96
CA PHE A 14 -3.99 -22.29 -4.06
C PHE A 14 -4.68 -22.07 -2.71
N GLU A 15 -6.00 -21.93 -2.72
CA GLU A 15 -6.84 -21.72 -1.54
C GLU A 15 -6.81 -22.96 -0.64
N VAL A 16 -6.88 -24.15 -1.24
CA VAL A 16 -6.75 -25.42 -0.55
C VAL A 16 -5.34 -25.60 0.00
N ARG A 17 -4.29 -25.24 -0.77
CA ARG A 17 -2.90 -25.30 -0.30
C ARG A 17 -2.62 -24.33 0.83
N MET A 18 -3.14 -23.10 0.75
CA MET A 18 -3.00 -22.09 1.80
C MET A 18 -3.79 -22.48 3.05
N SER A 19 -5.01 -23.00 2.89
CA SER A 19 -5.79 -23.52 4.01
C SER A 19 -5.12 -24.73 4.66
N MET A 20 -4.56 -25.64 3.86
CA MET A 20 -3.80 -26.80 4.37
C MET A 20 -2.52 -26.36 5.08
N ARG A 21 -1.79 -25.37 4.56
CA ARG A 21 -0.61 -24.80 5.23
C ARG A 21 -0.99 -24.10 6.53
N ALA A 22 -2.02 -23.26 6.53
CA ALA A 22 -2.49 -22.59 7.74
C ALA A 22 -2.90 -23.60 8.83
N LYS A 23 -3.67 -24.65 8.47
CA LYS A 23 -4.04 -25.72 9.41
C LYS A 23 -2.85 -26.56 9.87
N LEU A 24 -1.87 -26.78 9.00
CA LEU A 24 -0.65 -27.51 9.35
C LEU A 24 0.20 -26.69 10.31
N ASP A 25 0.41 -25.41 10.04
CA ASP A 25 1.15 -24.49 10.89
C ASP A 25 0.47 -24.36 12.25
N GLU A 26 -0.85 -24.26 12.30
CA GLU A 26 -1.65 -24.27 13.54
C GLU A 26 -1.46 -25.58 14.33
N GLY A 27 -1.47 -26.74 13.65
CA GLY A 27 -1.20 -28.04 14.27
C GLY A 27 0.24 -28.21 14.77
N MET A 28 1.21 -27.56 14.12
CA MET A 28 2.63 -27.60 14.50
C MET A 28 2.99 -26.60 15.61
N SER A 29 2.29 -25.46 15.67
CA SER A 29 2.54 -24.38 16.64
C SER A 29 1.68 -24.48 17.90
N ALA A 30 0.67 -25.35 17.91
CA ALA A 30 -0.06 -25.67 19.14
C ALA A 30 0.92 -26.20 20.21
N PRO A 31 1.04 -25.54 21.39
CA PRO A 31 1.95 -25.99 22.42
C PRO A 31 1.58 -27.41 22.80
N ARG A 32 2.57 -28.32 22.72
CA ARG A 32 2.49 -29.70 23.17
C ARG A 32 2.10 -29.69 24.65
N ARG A 33 0.79 -29.66 24.93
CA ARG A 33 0.27 -29.83 26.29
C ARG A 33 0.65 -31.24 26.69
N SER A 34 1.76 -31.36 27.43
CA SER A 34 2.11 -32.52 28.21
C SER A 34 0.89 -32.91 29.03
N ARG A 35 0.17 -33.92 28.57
CA ARG A 35 -0.95 -34.51 29.32
C ARG A 35 -0.50 -35.87 29.79
N MET A 36 -0.33 -35.95 31.10
CA MET A 36 -0.46 -37.16 31.89
C MET A 36 -1.57 -38.04 31.29
N SER A 37 -1.19 -39.28 31.05
CA SER A 37 -1.95 -40.37 30.48
C SER A 37 -3.14 -40.77 31.35
N PHE A 38 -4.34 -40.76 30.76
CA PHE A 38 -5.41 -41.69 31.10
C PHE A 38 -6.22 -42.05 29.84
N GLY A 39 -6.15 -43.32 29.46
CA GLY A 39 -7.28 -44.14 29.00
C GLY A 39 -8.08 -43.72 27.75
N ALA A 40 -7.70 -44.31 26.62
CA ALA A 40 -8.52 -45.11 25.68
C ALA A 40 -9.83 -44.59 25.05
N LEU A 41 -9.99 -45.04 23.79
CA LEU A 41 -11.21 -45.21 22.98
C LEU A 41 -11.91 -43.93 22.48
N PHE A 42 -11.87 -43.70 21.17
CA PHE A 42 -12.94 -44.10 20.25
C PHE A 42 -12.53 -43.81 18.80
N ALA A 43 -12.55 -44.86 17.97
CA ALA A 43 -12.53 -44.74 16.52
C ALA A 43 -13.93 -44.38 16.04
N THR A 44 -14.07 -43.33 15.25
CA THR A 44 -15.27 -43.12 14.42
C THR A 44 -14.83 -42.65 13.04
N ALA A 45 -14.95 -43.58 12.10
CA ALA A 45 -14.93 -43.29 10.68
C ALA A 45 -16.13 -42.42 10.31
N THR A 46 -15.90 -41.30 9.65
CA THR A 46 -16.95 -40.55 8.98
C THR A 46 -16.58 -40.39 7.50
N LEU A 47 -17.04 -41.37 6.73
CA LEU A 47 -17.31 -41.24 5.31
C LEU A 47 -18.42 -40.21 5.14
N LEU A 48 -18.16 -39.11 4.44
CA LEU A 48 -19.21 -38.24 3.93
C LEU A 48 -18.89 -37.80 2.50
N ALA A 49 -19.51 -38.58 1.60
CA ALA A 49 -20.22 -38.17 0.40
C ALA A 49 -19.59 -37.09 -0.48
N GLY A 50 -19.16 -37.55 -1.66
CA GLY A 50 -18.97 -36.69 -2.81
C GLY A 50 -20.26 -35.99 -3.21
N THR A 51 -20.12 -34.72 -3.56
CA THR A 51 -20.99 -34.08 -4.54
C THR A 51 -20.11 -33.66 -5.71
N ALA A 52 -20.49 -34.20 -6.87
CA ALA A 52 -19.88 -33.91 -8.14
C ALA A 52 -20.16 -32.44 -8.51
N VAL A 53 -19.10 -31.65 -8.64
CA VAL A 53 -19.12 -30.46 -9.50
C VAL A 53 -18.04 -30.70 -10.56
N GLY A 54 -18.43 -31.46 -11.57
CA GLY A 54 -17.67 -31.58 -12.81
C GLY A 54 -18.02 -30.42 -13.74
N ALA A 55 -17.09 -29.48 -13.92
CA ALA A 55 -16.99 -28.65 -15.11
C ALA A 55 -15.56 -28.08 -15.22
N PRO A 56 -14.97 -28.02 -16.42
CA PRO A 56 -13.58 -27.65 -16.63
C PRO A 56 -13.44 -26.14 -16.55
N LEU A 57 -12.73 -25.61 -15.54
CA LEU A 57 -12.40 -24.19 -15.51
C LEU A 57 -10.90 -24.00 -15.69
N LEU A 58 -10.53 -24.03 -16.97
CA LEU A 58 -9.41 -23.25 -17.49
C LEU A 58 -9.74 -21.76 -17.26
N PHE A 59 -9.55 -21.25 -16.05
CA PHE A 59 -9.85 -19.85 -15.72
C PHE A 59 -8.82 -18.91 -16.34
N GLY A 60 -9.02 -18.59 -17.62
CA GLY A 60 -8.73 -17.25 -18.13
C GLY A 60 -9.59 -16.22 -17.40
N ALA A 61 -9.25 -14.93 -17.53
CA ALA A 61 -10.08 -13.87 -16.99
C ALA A 61 -11.54 -14.09 -17.41
N ALA A 62 -12.43 -14.29 -16.43
CA ALA A 62 -13.85 -14.48 -16.72
C ALA A 62 -14.44 -13.09 -16.93
N ASP A 63 -14.80 -12.84 -18.18
CA ASP A 63 -15.45 -11.63 -18.60
C ASP A 63 -16.96 -11.83 -18.51
N GLU A 64 -17.62 -11.06 -17.64
CA GLU A 64 -19.07 -11.15 -17.48
C GLU A 64 -19.83 -10.45 -18.63
N GLY A 65 -19.10 -9.86 -19.58
CA GLY A 65 -19.68 -9.15 -20.72
C GLY A 65 -20.27 -7.79 -20.32
N PRO A 66 -20.67 -6.97 -21.32
CA PRO A 66 -21.28 -5.68 -21.07
C PRO A 66 -22.67 -5.86 -20.44
N MET A 67 -22.88 -5.21 -19.31
CA MET A 67 -24.17 -5.10 -18.63
C MET A 67 -24.74 -3.68 -18.81
N PRO A 68 -26.07 -3.53 -18.91
CA PRO A 68 -26.69 -2.22 -18.84
C PRO A 68 -26.47 -1.60 -17.46
N GLY A 69 -26.34 -0.27 -17.43
CA GLY A 69 -26.06 0.52 -16.22
C GLY A 69 -24.68 1.16 -16.29
N GLY A 70 -24.59 2.46 -16.03
CA GLY A 70 -23.33 3.19 -15.93
C GLY A 70 -22.83 3.27 -14.48
N ASP A 71 -21.83 4.12 -14.26
CA ASP A 71 -21.48 4.53 -12.90
C ASP A 71 -22.64 5.35 -12.29
N PRO A 72 -23.29 4.87 -11.22
CA PRO A 72 -24.45 5.56 -10.63
C PRO A 72 -24.10 6.93 -10.04
N ASN A 73 -22.80 7.19 -9.80
CA ASN A 73 -22.31 8.46 -9.26
C ASN A 73 -21.73 9.38 -10.35
N TYR A 74 -21.82 8.99 -11.62
CA TYR A 74 -21.29 9.80 -12.70
C TYR A 74 -22.09 11.09 -12.87
N THR A 75 -21.36 12.20 -12.88
CA THR A 75 -21.86 13.47 -13.40
C THR A 75 -20.81 14.04 -14.35
N PRO A 76 -21.18 14.63 -15.49
CA PRO A 76 -20.21 15.22 -16.42
C PRO A 76 -19.27 16.21 -15.73
N LYS A 77 -19.83 17.13 -14.94
CA LYS A 77 -19.07 18.14 -14.19
C LYS A 77 -18.16 17.54 -13.09
N GLY A 78 -18.55 16.41 -12.49
CA GLY A 78 -17.71 15.70 -11.51
C GLY A 78 -16.54 15.02 -12.19
N HIS A 79 -16.79 14.34 -13.31
CA HIS A 79 -15.78 13.70 -14.13
C HIS A 79 -14.78 14.70 -14.71
N GLU A 80 -15.25 15.81 -15.29
CA GLU A 80 -14.39 16.89 -15.80
C GLU A 80 -13.44 17.43 -14.72
N ARG A 81 -13.94 17.63 -13.49
CA ARG A 81 -13.11 18.06 -12.35
C ARG A 81 -12.08 17.01 -11.96
N ALA A 82 -12.46 15.73 -11.94
CA ALA A 82 -11.55 14.63 -11.65
C ALA A 82 -10.45 14.53 -12.73
N VAL A 83 -10.82 14.58 -14.02
CA VAL A 83 -9.87 14.60 -15.13
C VAL A 83 -8.94 15.81 -15.02
N ALA A 84 -9.48 17.02 -14.81
CA ALA A 84 -8.70 18.25 -14.66
C ALA A 84 -7.66 18.14 -13.52
N SER A 85 -8.02 17.49 -12.41
CA SER A 85 -7.10 17.25 -11.30
C SER A 85 -5.96 16.27 -11.66
N LEU A 86 -6.23 15.25 -12.49
CA LEU A 86 -5.25 14.23 -12.88
C LEU A 86 -4.32 14.68 -14.00
N VAL A 87 -4.81 15.53 -14.90
CA VAL A 87 -3.99 16.07 -16.01
C VAL A 87 -3.14 17.25 -15.58
N LYS A 88 -3.39 17.80 -14.38
CA LYS A 88 -2.54 18.83 -13.79
C LYS A 88 -1.12 18.28 -13.62
N ASP A 89 -0.14 19.04 -14.08
CA ASP A 89 1.29 18.71 -13.92
C ASP A 89 1.68 17.35 -14.53
N LYS A 90 0.90 16.83 -15.50
CA LYS A 90 1.10 15.50 -16.09
C LYS A 90 2.46 15.30 -16.75
N ASP A 91 3.06 16.39 -17.24
CA ASP A 91 4.32 16.35 -17.99
C ASP A 91 5.56 16.49 -17.08
N VAL A 92 5.39 16.70 -15.76
CA VAL A 92 6.50 16.98 -14.82
C VAL A 92 7.58 15.89 -14.83
N ASP A 93 7.17 14.62 -14.92
CA ASP A 93 8.09 13.48 -14.86
C ASP A 93 8.38 12.86 -16.24
N LEU A 94 7.78 13.37 -17.32
CA LEU A 94 7.82 12.75 -18.66
C LEU A 94 9.24 12.58 -19.20
N GLU A 95 10.05 13.66 -19.13
CA GLU A 95 11.45 13.64 -19.56
C GLU A 95 12.28 12.63 -18.74
N ARG A 96 12.05 12.59 -17.44
CA ARG A 96 12.73 11.68 -16.50
C ARG A 96 12.43 10.21 -16.84
N CYS A 97 11.18 9.92 -17.20
CA CYS A 97 10.73 8.61 -17.66
C CYS A 97 11.36 8.21 -19.00
N TRP A 98 11.39 9.13 -19.96
CA TRP A 98 12.01 8.88 -21.27
C TRP A 98 13.53 8.63 -21.15
N GLN A 99 14.23 9.41 -20.33
CA GLN A 99 15.66 9.20 -20.07
C GLN A 99 15.94 7.85 -19.41
N ALA A 100 15.10 7.40 -18.48
CA ALA A 100 15.21 6.07 -17.89
C ALA A 100 15.05 4.96 -18.95
N ALA A 101 14.08 5.09 -19.86
CA ALA A 101 13.94 4.15 -20.98
C ALA A 101 15.17 4.15 -21.89
N ARG A 102 15.64 5.34 -22.28
CA ARG A 102 16.81 5.48 -23.15
C ARG A 102 18.07 4.88 -22.54
N THR A 103 18.34 5.16 -21.27
CA THR A 103 19.53 4.64 -20.56
C THR A 103 19.47 3.13 -20.34
N SER A 104 18.28 2.53 -20.29
CA SER A 104 18.12 1.08 -20.19
C SER A 104 18.43 0.32 -21.50
N GLY A 105 18.58 1.02 -22.62
CA GLY A 105 18.88 0.41 -23.93
C GLY A 105 17.72 -0.38 -24.54
N ARG A 106 16.50 -0.25 -24.02
CA ARG A 106 15.29 -0.90 -24.51
C ARG A 106 14.88 -0.30 -25.87
N THR A 107 14.90 -1.12 -26.92
CA THR A 107 14.67 -0.68 -28.31
C THR A 107 13.21 -0.75 -28.74
N GLU A 108 12.36 -1.45 -27.98
CA GLU A 108 10.93 -1.56 -28.27
C GLU A 108 10.13 -0.31 -27.84
N LEU A 109 10.72 0.54 -27.00
CA LEU A 109 10.17 1.86 -26.70
C LEU A 109 10.70 2.90 -27.69
N PRO A 110 9.89 3.90 -28.11
CA PRO A 110 10.35 4.95 -28.99
C PRO A 110 11.54 5.73 -28.42
N ALA A 111 12.62 5.83 -29.19
CA ALA A 111 13.81 6.60 -28.80
C ALA A 111 13.57 8.12 -28.83
N ASP A 112 12.61 8.59 -29.63
CA ASP A 112 12.26 10.01 -29.75
C ASP A 112 11.22 10.41 -28.69
N LEU A 113 11.57 11.39 -27.85
CA LEU A 113 10.69 11.98 -26.84
C LEU A 113 9.39 12.52 -27.44
N SER A 114 9.40 13.00 -28.69
CA SER A 114 8.19 13.54 -29.35
C SER A 114 7.07 12.50 -29.50
N ARG A 115 7.42 11.20 -29.44
CA ARG A 115 6.48 10.08 -29.48
C ARG A 115 5.97 9.68 -28.09
N TRP A 116 6.43 10.34 -27.04
CA TRP A 116 5.98 10.13 -25.67
C TRP A 116 4.99 11.22 -25.30
N ARG A 117 3.80 10.82 -24.86
CA ARG A 117 2.76 11.74 -24.40
C ARG A 117 2.29 11.33 -23.02
N ALA A 118 2.52 12.17 -22.01
CA ALA A 118 1.87 11.98 -20.72
C ALA A 118 0.36 12.20 -20.88
N VAL A 119 -0.42 11.25 -20.36
CA VAL A 119 -1.89 11.32 -20.34
C VAL A 119 -2.35 11.98 -19.05
N PHE A 120 -1.89 11.48 -17.91
CA PHE A 120 -2.17 12.02 -16.59
C PHE A 120 -1.11 11.58 -15.58
N ARG A 121 -1.12 12.21 -14.40
CA ARG A 121 -0.23 11.90 -13.28
C ARG A 121 -1.07 11.66 -12.02
N GLN A 122 -0.73 10.59 -11.31
CA GLN A 122 -1.41 10.16 -10.10
C GLN A 122 -0.39 10.02 -8.97
N SER A 123 -0.55 10.80 -7.91
CA SER A 123 0.26 10.63 -6.71
C SER A 123 -0.10 9.34 -5.99
N THR A 124 0.92 8.60 -5.57
CA THR A 124 0.83 7.40 -4.73
C THR A 124 1.36 7.70 -3.33
N THR A 125 1.54 6.66 -2.53
CA THR A 125 2.11 6.76 -1.18
C THR A 125 3.61 7.10 -1.21
N VAL A 126 4.32 6.69 -2.25
CA VAL A 126 5.80 6.68 -2.25
C VAL A 126 6.44 7.37 -3.46
N GLY A 127 5.64 8.10 -4.22
CA GLY A 127 6.04 8.75 -5.45
C GLY A 127 4.83 9.07 -6.33
N ASP A 128 5.09 9.38 -7.59
CA ASP A 128 4.07 9.70 -8.57
C ASP A 128 4.09 8.69 -9.70
N VAL A 129 2.92 8.35 -10.24
CA VAL A 129 2.79 7.50 -11.42
C VAL A 129 2.27 8.35 -12.56
N THR A 130 3.08 8.45 -13.61
CA THR A 130 2.70 9.08 -14.87
C THR A 130 2.26 7.99 -15.85
N ALA A 131 1.00 8.07 -16.31
CA ALA A 131 0.49 7.23 -17.38
C ALA A 131 0.87 7.87 -18.72
N ILE A 132 1.59 7.12 -19.56
CA ILE A 132 2.22 7.59 -20.78
C ILE A 132 1.73 6.76 -21.97
N ARG A 133 1.52 7.41 -23.11
CA ARG A 133 1.43 6.78 -24.42
C ARG A 133 2.78 6.95 -25.10
N ALA A 134 3.50 5.85 -25.30
CA ALA A 134 4.78 5.82 -26.01
C ALA A 134 4.52 5.25 -27.42
N GLY A 135 4.18 6.14 -28.36
CA GLY A 135 3.42 5.75 -29.55
C GLY A 135 2.00 5.32 -29.17
N ASP A 136 1.58 4.16 -29.64
CA ASP A 136 0.25 3.60 -29.31
C ASP A 136 0.25 2.79 -28.01
N SER A 137 1.44 2.42 -27.53
CA SER A 137 1.63 1.54 -26.37
C SER A 137 1.40 2.27 -25.04
N PRO A 138 0.61 1.69 -24.12
CA PRO A 138 0.53 2.18 -22.75
C PRO A 138 1.84 1.88 -21.99
N LEU A 139 2.26 2.86 -21.20
CA LEU A 139 3.42 2.78 -20.32
C LEU A 139 3.08 3.46 -19.00
N PHE A 140 3.50 2.88 -17.89
CA PHE A 140 3.35 3.48 -16.56
C PHE A 140 4.72 3.74 -15.98
N CYS A 141 5.01 5.00 -15.71
CA CYS A 141 6.27 5.43 -15.12
C CYS A 141 6.04 5.84 -13.67
N HIS A 142 6.59 5.08 -12.73
CA HIS A 142 6.58 5.42 -11.32
C HIS A 142 7.89 6.12 -10.97
N THR A 143 7.80 7.38 -10.60
CA THR A 143 8.92 8.22 -10.21
C THR A 143 8.88 8.45 -8.71
N THR A 144 9.95 8.03 -8.04
CA THR A 144 10.19 8.32 -6.64
C THR A 144 11.19 9.49 -6.54
N LYS A 145 11.71 9.76 -5.34
CA LYS A 145 12.68 10.84 -5.16
C LYS A 145 13.99 10.52 -5.87
N THR A 146 14.43 9.26 -5.80
CA THR A 146 15.74 8.84 -6.33
C THR A 146 15.67 7.88 -7.52
N GLN A 147 14.51 7.29 -7.80
CA GLN A 147 14.36 6.23 -8.79
C GLN A 147 13.24 6.49 -9.79
N VAL A 148 13.37 5.84 -10.93
CA VAL A 148 12.36 5.73 -11.98
C VAL A 148 12.13 4.25 -12.27
N HIS A 149 10.88 3.82 -12.21
CA HIS A 149 10.46 2.47 -12.58
C HIS A 149 9.51 2.54 -13.77
N LEU A 150 9.87 1.90 -14.87
CA LEU A 150 8.98 1.80 -16.04
C LEU A 150 8.31 0.44 -16.06
N LEU A 151 6.98 0.46 -16.14
CA LEU A 151 6.14 -0.72 -16.25
C LEU A 151 5.48 -0.68 -17.63
N HIS A 152 5.89 -1.62 -18.47
CA HIS A 152 5.37 -1.81 -19.82
C HIS A 152 4.85 -3.25 -19.93
N SER A 153 3.73 -3.44 -20.62
CA SER A 153 3.25 -4.77 -20.96
C SER A 153 3.42 -4.99 -22.46
N ASP A 154 4.12 -6.06 -22.83
CA ASP A 154 4.27 -6.49 -24.22
C ASP A 154 2.97 -7.09 -24.78
N THR A 155 1.89 -7.12 -23.99
CA THR A 155 0.57 -7.57 -24.42
C THR A 155 -0.05 -6.56 -25.39
N SER A 156 0.45 -6.57 -26.63
CA SER A 156 -0.19 -6.02 -27.83
C SER A 156 -1.45 -6.81 -28.22
N GLY A 157 -2.14 -7.40 -27.23
CA GLY A 157 -3.41 -8.05 -27.43
C GLY A 157 -4.36 -7.02 -28.03
N LYS A 158 -4.89 -7.33 -29.22
CA LYS A 158 -5.90 -6.51 -29.89
C LYS A 158 -6.93 -6.09 -28.85
N ASP A 159 -7.14 -4.78 -28.71
CA ASP A 159 -8.19 -4.18 -27.88
C ASP A 159 -9.45 -5.03 -28.03
N SER A 160 -9.69 -5.91 -27.06
CA SER A 160 -10.95 -6.62 -27.00
C SER A 160 -11.93 -5.57 -26.52
N ASP A 161 -12.81 -5.19 -27.43
CA ASP A 161 -13.80 -4.13 -27.32
C ASP A 161 -14.34 -4.04 -25.89
N HIS A 162 -13.85 -3.07 -25.10
CA HIS A 162 -14.23 -2.77 -23.70
C HIS A 162 -13.67 -3.63 -22.55
N ALA A 163 -12.60 -4.41 -22.70
CA ALA A 163 -12.01 -5.15 -21.57
C ALA A 163 -11.03 -4.27 -20.75
N VAL A 164 -11.06 -4.39 -19.42
CA VAL A 164 -10.01 -3.81 -18.58
C VAL A 164 -8.77 -4.69 -18.67
N THR A 165 -7.67 -4.13 -19.15
CA THR A 165 -6.38 -4.83 -19.22
C THR A 165 -5.44 -4.25 -18.18
N LEU A 166 -4.95 -5.11 -17.29
CA LEU A 166 -3.96 -4.73 -16.28
C LEU A 166 -2.56 -4.90 -16.88
N HIS A 167 -1.82 -3.79 -16.97
CA HIS A 167 -0.46 -3.77 -17.53
C HIS A 167 0.61 -3.79 -16.45
N ALA A 168 0.30 -3.24 -15.28
CA ALA A 168 1.26 -2.96 -14.24
C ALA A 168 0.68 -3.30 -12.87
N VAL A 169 1.43 -4.11 -12.10
CA VAL A 169 1.22 -4.30 -10.67
C VAL A 169 2.50 -3.86 -9.99
N SER A 170 2.45 -2.77 -9.24
CA SER A 170 3.64 -2.25 -8.59
C SER A 170 3.81 -2.83 -7.20
N ARG A 171 5.05 -3.22 -6.86
CA ARG A 171 5.45 -3.53 -5.49
C ARG A 171 5.29 -2.36 -4.52
N PHE A 172 5.09 -1.15 -5.04
CA PHE A 172 4.93 0.09 -4.30
C PHE A 172 3.46 0.48 -4.04
N GLY A 173 2.50 -0.39 -4.41
CA GLY A 173 1.08 -0.18 -4.06
C GLY A 173 0.31 0.61 -5.11
N PHE A 174 0.43 0.25 -6.39
CA PHE A 174 -0.51 0.71 -7.40
C PHE A 174 -0.74 -0.34 -8.48
N LEU A 175 -1.87 -0.21 -9.17
CA LEU A 175 -2.22 -0.93 -10.38
C LEU A 175 -2.31 0.06 -11.54
N GLY A 176 -1.70 -0.27 -12.68
CA GLY A 176 -1.80 0.52 -13.91
C GLY A 176 -2.38 -0.34 -15.02
N GLY A 177 -3.35 0.19 -15.76
CA GLY A 177 -4.00 -0.55 -16.83
C GLY A 177 -4.63 0.33 -17.90
N SER A 178 -5.16 -0.33 -18.93
CA SER A 178 -5.96 0.29 -19.97
C SER A 178 -7.38 -0.25 -20.00
N THR A 179 -8.26 0.51 -20.60
CA THR A 179 -9.67 0.20 -20.81
C THR A 179 -10.15 0.93 -22.07
N SER A 180 -11.40 0.72 -22.47
CA SER A 180 -11.97 1.43 -23.61
C SER A 180 -12.08 2.93 -23.34
N ARG A 181 -12.02 3.73 -24.41
CA ARG A 181 -12.06 5.20 -24.33
C ARG A 181 -13.39 5.76 -23.80
N ASP A 182 -14.46 4.98 -23.83
CA ASP A 182 -15.77 5.33 -23.28
C ASP A 182 -15.92 5.02 -21.77
N THR A 183 -14.93 4.35 -21.18
CA THR A 183 -14.90 4.11 -19.72
C THR A 183 -14.56 5.40 -18.99
N VAL A 184 -15.37 5.73 -17.99
CA VAL A 184 -15.20 6.94 -17.18
C VAL A 184 -14.55 6.62 -15.84
N THR A 185 -14.90 5.48 -15.24
CA THR A 185 -14.33 5.03 -13.96
C THR A 185 -13.93 3.56 -14.01
N VAL A 186 -12.87 3.23 -13.28
CA VAL A 186 -12.44 1.84 -13.06
C VAL A 186 -12.41 1.60 -11.57
N HIS A 187 -13.06 0.53 -11.12
CA HIS A 187 -13.00 0.07 -9.75
C HIS A 187 -12.19 -1.21 -9.64
N ALA A 188 -11.28 -1.26 -8.67
CA ALA A 188 -10.75 -2.50 -8.17
C ALA A 188 -11.55 -2.95 -6.95
N THR A 189 -11.91 -4.21 -6.94
CA THR A 189 -12.27 -4.95 -5.72
C THR A 189 -11.15 -5.95 -5.46
N ALA A 190 -10.47 -5.75 -4.35
CA ALA A 190 -9.42 -6.62 -3.86
C ALA A 190 -9.98 -7.48 -2.72
N GLU A 191 -9.81 -8.79 -2.84
CA GLU A 191 -10.12 -9.74 -1.77
C GLU A 191 -8.84 -10.00 -0.99
N GLU A 192 -8.80 -9.60 0.27
CA GLU A 192 -7.71 -9.96 1.18
C GLU A 192 -8.19 -11.09 2.10
N TYR A 193 -7.50 -12.24 2.00
CA TYR A 193 -7.71 -13.37 2.90
C TYR A 193 -6.89 -13.14 4.16
N VAL A 194 -7.58 -12.90 5.27
CA VAL A 194 -6.98 -12.75 6.59
C VAL A 194 -7.44 -13.93 7.43
N VAL A 195 -6.51 -14.66 8.04
CA VAL A 195 -6.86 -15.65 9.06
C VAL A 195 -6.94 -14.93 10.39
N HIS A 196 -8.12 -14.89 11.00
CA HIS A 196 -8.33 -14.29 12.30
C HIS A 196 -8.79 -15.37 13.28
N ASN A 197 -7.96 -15.67 14.30
CA ASN A 197 -8.19 -16.75 15.27
C ASN A 197 -8.46 -18.11 14.60
N GLY A 198 -7.65 -18.49 13.61
CA GLY A 198 -7.81 -19.75 12.85
C GLY A 198 -8.97 -19.76 11.85
N VAL A 199 -9.82 -18.72 11.83
CA VAL A 199 -10.95 -18.61 10.90
C VAL A 199 -10.56 -17.75 9.70
N PRO A 200 -10.62 -18.28 8.45
CA PRO A 200 -10.45 -17.47 7.25
C PRO A 200 -11.57 -16.43 7.16
N LYS A 201 -11.19 -15.14 7.15
CA LYS A 201 -12.07 -14.03 6.83
C LYS A 201 -11.63 -13.41 5.51
N THR A 202 -12.58 -13.19 4.62
CA THR A 202 -12.36 -12.40 3.40
C THR A 202 -12.73 -10.96 3.73
N SER A 203 -11.76 -10.06 3.65
CA SER A 203 -12.02 -8.62 3.65
C SER A 203 -12.00 -8.13 2.21
N TYR A 204 -12.89 -7.19 1.89
CA TYR A 204 -12.99 -6.60 0.57
C TYR A 204 -12.54 -5.14 0.66
N TYR A 205 -11.58 -4.77 -0.17
CA TYR A 205 -11.19 -3.39 -0.36
C TYR A 205 -11.65 -2.95 -1.74
N ARG A 206 -12.42 -1.86 -1.80
CA ARG A 206 -12.94 -1.29 -3.04
C ARG A 206 -12.37 0.10 -3.24
N GLU A 207 -11.72 0.29 -4.37
CA GLU A 207 -11.16 1.58 -4.76
C GLU A 207 -11.53 1.89 -6.20
N GLY A 208 -11.86 3.15 -6.47
CA GLY A 208 -12.21 3.64 -7.80
C GLY A 208 -11.23 4.72 -8.25
N THR A 209 -10.99 4.79 -9.55
CA THR A 209 -10.25 5.89 -10.18
C THR A 209 -10.94 6.33 -11.46
N THR A 210 -10.59 7.52 -11.92
CA THR A 210 -11.06 8.05 -13.21
C THR A 210 -10.14 7.54 -14.31
N ALA A 211 -10.71 7.03 -15.40
CA ALA A 211 -9.95 6.69 -16.59
C ALA A 211 -9.78 7.93 -17.47
N VAL A 212 -8.57 8.14 -18.02
CA VAL A 212 -8.25 9.26 -18.91
C VAL A 212 -7.60 8.68 -20.16
N ASP A 213 -8.17 8.96 -21.34
CA ASP A 213 -7.70 8.44 -22.64
C ASP A 213 -7.50 6.91 -22.64
N GLY A 214 -8.44 6.20 -22.00
CA GLY A 214 -8.42 4.74 -21.86
C GLY A 214 -7.30 4.21 -20.97
N LEU A 215 -6.62 5.02 -20.16
CA LEU A 215 -5.64 4.60 -19.16
C LEU A 215 -6.14 4.88 -17.75
N PHE A 216 -5.73 4.07 -16.77
CA PHE A 216 -6.06 4.27 -15.37
C PHE A 216 -4.90 3.87 -14.44
N VAL A 217 -4.85 4.51 -13.28
CA VAL A 217 -3.97 4.13 -12.15
C VAL A 217 -4.80 4.08 -10.88
N LEU A 218 -4.79 2.93 -10.22
CA LEU A 218 -5.43 2.72 -8.92
C LEU A 218 -4.35 2.63 -7.84
N PRO A 219 -4.28 3.58 -6.90
CA PRO A 219 -3.30 3.54 -5.81
C PRO A 219 -3.74 2.53 -4.74
N THR A 220 -3.61 1.23 -5.02
CA THR A 220 -4.12 0.19 -4.12
C THR A 220 -3.29 0.01 -2.86
N ILE A 221 -3.96 -0.27 -1.75
CA ILE A 221 -3.28 -0.81 -0.57
C ILE A 221 -2.60 -2.15 -0.88
N SER A 222 -1.39 -2.28 -0.35
CA SER A 222 -0.47 -3.40 -0.52
C SER A 222 -1.12 -4.76 -0.20
N LYS A 223 -1.11 -5.66 -1.20
CA LYS A 223 -1.57 -7.08 -1.20
C LYS A 223 -3.05 -7.34 -1.55
N PRO A 224 -3.58 -6.91 -2.71
CA PRO A 224 -4.87 -7.42 -3.15
C PRO A 224 -4.75 -8.92 -3.46
N GLY A 225 -5.42 -9.80 -2.71
CA GLY A 225 -5.40 -11.26 -2.94
C GLY A 225 -5.97 -11.64 -4.30
N ALA A 226 -7.26 -11.95 -4.39
CA ALA A 226 -7.95 -11.97 -5.68
C ALA A 226 -8.26 -10.52 -6.10
N LEU A 227 -8.13 -10.21 -7.39
CA LEU A 227 -8.46 -8.90 -7.92
C LEU A 227 -9.58 -9.02 -8.96
N SER A 228 -10.62 -8.21 -8.78
CA SER A 228 -11.66 -7.98 -9.79
C SER A 228 -11.62 -6.52 -10.20
N LEU A 229 -11.58 -6.25 -11.51
CA LEU A 229 -11.66 -4.91 -12.06
C LEU A 229 -13.04 -4.71 -12.69
N THR A 230 -13.66 -3.57 -12.44
CA THR A 230 -14.92 -3.17 -13.04
C THR A 230 -14.71 -1.87 -13.80
N SER A 231 -14.88 -1.85 -15.12
CA SER A 231 -14.99 -0.61 -15.89
C SER A 231 -16.45 -0.17 -15.93
N ASN A 232 -16.68 1.09 -15.60
CA ASN A 232 -17.96 1.74 -15.80
C ASN A 232 -17.78 2.85 -16.85
N GLY A 233 -18.53 2.74 -17.94
CA GLY A 233 -18.80 3.85 -18.85
C GLY A 233 -20.02 4.65 -18.41
N ILE A 234 -20.43 5.60 -19.24
CA ILE A 234 -21.61 6.46 -18.97
C ILE A 234 -22.90 5.63 -18.94
N ASN A 235 -23.07 4.69 -19.87
CA ASN A 235 -24.31 3.91 -20.04
C ASN A 235 -24.10 2.40 -19.93
N ARG A 236 -22.87 1.96 -19.67
CA ARG A 236 -22.48 0.55 -19.70
C ARG A 236 -21.54 0.25 -18.56
N ARG A 237 -21.62 -0.98 -18.06
CA ARG A 237 -20.74 -1.51 -17.02
C ARG A 237 -20.20 -2.85 -17.47
N ARG A 238 -18.94 -3.13 -17.17
CA ARG A 238 -18.33 -4.43 -17.41
C ARG A 238 -17.46 -4.83 -16.23
N VAL A 239 -17.52 -6.12 -15.89
CA VAL A 239 -16.70 -6.71 -14.84
C VAL A 239 -15.71 -7.65 -15.49
N THR A 240 -14.43 -7.37 -15.29
CA THR A 240 -13.31 -8.22 -15.67
C THR A 240 -12.72 -8.87 -14.41
N LYS A 241 -12.94 -10.17 -14.24
CA LYS A 241 -12.35 -10.93 -13.13
C LYS A 241 -10.95 -11.39 -13.53
N LEU A 242 -9.91 -10.81 -12.92
CA LEU A 242 -8.52 -11.21 -13.16
C LEU A 242 -8.11 -12.47 -12.36
N GLY A 243 -8.89 -12.83 -11.34
CA GLY A 243 -8.60 -13.97 -10.47
C GLY A 243 -7.32 -13.78 -9.65
N HIS A 244 -6.64 -14.87 -9.30
CA HIS A 244 -5.39 -14.85 -8.52
C HIS A 244 -4.13 -14.72 -9.39
N ARG A 245 -4.25 -14.76 -10.73
CA ARG A 245 -3.11 -14.62 -11.63
C ARG A 245 -2.76 -13.14 -11.76
N ARG A 246 -1.76 -12.73 -10.98
CA ARG A 246 -1.18 -11.40 -11.11
C ARG A 246 -0.18 -11.39 -12.28
N PRO A 247 -0.20 -10.37 -13.15
CA PRO A 247 0.96 -10.04 -13.97
C PRO A 247 2.19 -9.95 -13.05
N ALA A 248 3.33 -10.49 -13.49
CA ALA A 248 4.55 -10.40 -12.70
C ALA A 248 4.88 -8.91 -12.47
N PRO A 249 5.02 -8.46 -11.21
CA PRO A 249 5.10 -7.05 -10.83
C PRO A 249 6.44 -6.39 -11.19
N THR A 250 7.20 -6.96 -12.13
CA THR A 250 8.59 -6.56 -12.37
C THR A 250 8.60 -5.35 -13.30
N PRO A 251 9.09 -4.18 -12.84
CA PRO A 251 9.38 -3.09 -13.75
C PRO A 251 10.32 -3.59 -14.84
N VAL A 252 10.02 -3.23 -16.06
CA VAL A 252 10.87 -3.53 -17.22
C VAL A 252 12.18 -2.77 -17.11
N VAL A 253 12.13 -1.58 -16.48
CA VAL A 253 13.29 -0.73 -16.21
C VAL A 253 13.21 -0.23 -14.78
N THR A 254 14.34 -0.22 -14.09
CA THR A 254 14.54 0.52 -12.83
C THR A 254 15.88 1.25 -12.91
N VAL A 255 15.84 2.57 -12.80
CA VAL A 255 17.02 3.44 -12.86
C VAL A 255 17.05 4.33 -11.62
N THR A 256 18.19 4.39 -10.95
CA THR A 256 18.46 5.42 -9.94
C THR A 256 19.09 6.61 -10.66
N ASP A 257 18.35 7.71 -10.78
CA ASP A 257 18.77 8.89 -11.55
C ASP A 257 19.08 10.11 -10.67
N ARG A 258 18.69 10.06 -9.39
CA ARG A 258 19.01 11.08 -8.38
C ARG A 258 19.45 10.40 -7.09
N PRO A 259 20.67 9.85 -7.04
CA PRO A 259 21.14 9.13 -5.85
C PRO A 259 21.12 10.07 -4.64
N LEU A 260 20.45 9.63 -3.58
CA LEU A 260 20.48 10.27 -2.27
C LEU A 260 20.88 9.20 -1.26
N VAL A 261 21.97 9.47 -0.54
CA VAL A 261 22.50 8.56 0.47
C VAL A 261 22.39 9.25 1.82
N ALA A 262 21.52 8.71 2.66
CA ALA A 262 21.41 9.08 4.05
C ALA A 262 22.62 8.56 4.84
N SER A 263 23.13 9.33 5.81
CA SER A 263 24.12 8.78 6.76
C SER A 263 23.46 7.71 7.63
N ARG A 264 24.15 6.58 7.77
CA ARG A 264 23.71 5.42 8.56
C ARG A 264 24.79 4.89 9.49
N ASP A 265 25.78 5.73 9.79
CA ASP A 265 26.95 5.35 10.56
C ASP A 265 26.64 5.20 12.05
N SER A 266 25.53 5.78 12.52
CA SER A 266 25.04 5.61 13.89
C SER A 266 24.46 4.21 14.12
N ALA A 267 24.43 3.76 15.38
CA ALA A 267 23.79 2.49 15.75
C ALA A 267 22.33 2.43 15.26
N LEU A 268 21.57 3.52 15.42
CA LEU A 268 20.20 3.63 14.92
C LEU A 268 20.13 3.54 13.37
N GLY A 269 21.11 4.11 12.67
CA GLY A 269 21.22 4.00 11.21
C GLY A 269 21.52 2.58 10.72
N GLN A 270 22.35 1.84 11.47
CA GLN A 270 22.63 0.42 11.21
C GLN A 270 21.39 -0.45 11.45
N GLU A 271 20.67 -0.21 12.54
CA GLU A 271 19.38 -0.88 12.82
C GLU A 271 18.36 -0.61 11.71
N LEU A 272 18.25 0.65 11.26
CA LEU A 272 17.36 1.02 10.16
C LEU A 272 17.75 0.33 8.84
N SER A 273 19.05 0.25 8.53
CA SER A 273 19.54 -0.48 7.36
C SER A 273 19.14 -1.95 7.38
N ALA A 274 19.35 -2.63 8.52
CA ALA A 274 18.97 -4.03 8.67
C ALA A 274 17.46 -4.23 8.48
N CYS A 275 16.66 -3.31 9.05
CA CYS A 275 15.21 -3.35 8.91
C CYS A 275 14.75 -3.15 7.46
N ILE A 276 15.29 -2.16 6.75
CA ILE A 276 15.00 -1.91 5.32
C ILE A 276 15.41 -3.10 4.45
N ALA A 277 16.59 -3.69 4.71
CA ALA A 277 17.07 -4.86 4.00
C ALA A 277 16.13 -6.07 4.20
N SER A 278 15.64 -6.28 5.42
CA SER A 278 14.63 -7.32 5.72
C SER A 278 13.33 -7.05 4.96
N ALA A 279 12.86 -5.80 4.98
CA ALA A 279 11.64 -5.37 4.28
C ALA A 279 11.75 -5.49 2.75
N ALA A 280 12.94 -5.47 2.16
CA ALA A 280 13.15 -5.55 0.70
C ALA A 280 12.62 -6.86 0.10
N SER A 281 12.60 -7.95 0.87
CA SER A 281 12.08 -9.25 0.45
C SER A 281 10.57 -9.40 0.66
N THR A 282 9.95 -8.41 1.32
CA THR A 282 8.54 -8.44 1.66
C THR A 282 7.71 -7.80 0.54
N THR A 283 6.40 -7.84 0.70
CA THR A 283 5.47 -7.15 -0.20
C THR A 283 5.42 -5.62 -0.01
N ARG A 284 6.15 -5.10 0.97
CA ARG A 284 6.20 -3.66 1.29
C ARG A 284 7.67 -3.24 1.41
N PRO A 285 8.44 -3.31 0.30
CA PRO A 285 9.82 -2.84 0.30
C PRO A 285 9.85 -1.33 0.55
N ALA A 286 10.90 -0.85 1.20
CA ALA A 286 11.12 0.58 1.31
C ALA A 286 11.36 1.18 -0.09
N PRO A 287 10.60 2.21 -0.50
CA PRO A 287 10.96 3.00 -1.68
C PRO A 287 12.27 3.72 -1.39
N ASP A 288 13.12 3.94 -2.40
CA ASP A 288 14.37 4.71 -2.26
C ASP A 288 15.17 4.33 -0.99
N PRO A 289 15.54 3.04 -0.82
CA PRO A 289 16.02 2.51 0.44
C PRO A 289 17.19 3.31 0.99
N ASP A 290 18.09 3.83 0.15
CA ASP A 290 19.28 4.59 0.57
C ASP A 290 18.98 6.01 1.04
N SER A 291 17.79 6.55 0.73
CA SER A 291 17.41 7.93 1.05
C SER A 291 16.88 8.11 2.48
N TRP A 292 16.60 7.01 3.19
CA TRP A 292 16.00 7.05 4.52
C TRP A 292 17.05 7.29 5.61
N GLU A 293 16.83 8.38 6.35
CA GLU A 293 17.58 8.74 7.54
C GLU A 293 16.87 8.26 8.81
N PRO A 294 17.60 7.74 9.81
CA PRO A 294 17.01 7.40 11.10
C PRO A 294 16.56 8.65 11.86
N ALA A 295 15.35 8.61 12.44
CA ALA A 295 14.83 9.67 13.29
C ALA A 295 14.74 9.23 14.76
N LEU A 296 13.95 8.19 15.02
CA LEU A 296 13.63 7.73 16.38
C LEU A 296 13.60 6.20 16.43
N ALA A 297 13.71 5.65 17.63
CA ALA A 297 13.40 4.26 17.89
C ALA A 297 12.44 4.16 19.06
N LEU A 298 11.27 3.60 18.82
CA LEU A 298 10.21 3.46 19.82
C LEU A 298 10.27 2.05 20.41
N ASP A 299 10.37 1.96 21.73
CA ASP A 299 10.24 0.69 22.44
C ASP A 299 8.75 0.40 22.69
N LEU A 300 8.26 -0.70 22.15
CA LEU A 300 6.87 -1.16 22.32
C LEU A 300 6.80 -2.31 23.34
N GLY A 301 7.82 -2.44 24.18
CA GLY A 301 7.96 -3.48 25.19
C GLY A 301 8.00 -4.87 24.57
N LYS A 302 7.10 -5.75 25.01
CA LYS A 302 7.03 -7.14 24.51
C LYS A 302 6.71 -7.26 23.01
N HIS A 303 6.21 -6.18 22.38
CA HIS A 303 5.86 -6.16 20.96
C HIS A 303 7.04 -5.74 20.05
N GLY A 304 8.22 -5.53 20.64
CA GLY A 304 9.45 -5.24 19.93
C GLY A 304 9.68 -3.74 19.75
N ARG A 305 10.49 -3.41 18.75
CA ARG A 305 10.97 -2.05 18.51
C ARG A 305 10.52 -1.53 17.15
N MET A 306 10.04 -0.29 17.13
CA MET A 306 9.75 0.47 15.91
C MET A 306 10.93 1.37 15.59
N LEU A 307 11.32 1.45 14.32
CA LEU A 307 12.21 2.47 13.84
C LEU A 307 11.41 3.49 13.03
N VAL A 308 11.58 4.76 13.36
CA VAL A 308 11.00 5.87 12.63
C VAL A 308 12.11 6.47 11.78
N ALA A 309 11.85 6.64 10.50
CA ALA A 309 12.77 7.17 9.52
C ALA A 309 12.12 8.34 8.76
N ARG A 310 12.96 9.14 8.10
CA ARG A 310 12.51 10.23 7.24
C ARG A 310 13.23 10.19 5.90
N SER A 311 12.53 10.56 4.84
CA SER A 311 13.13 10.87 3.53
C SER A 311 12.43 12.10 2.95
N GLY A 312 13.08 13.27 3.05
CA GLY A 312 12.44 14.54 2.69
C GLY A 312 11.21 14.84 3.57
N ASP A 313 10.03 14.85 2.97
CA ASP A 313 8.73 15.07 3.61
C ASP A 313 7.94 13.77 3.84
N VAL A 314 8.54 12.61 3.60
CA VAL A 314 7.92 11.31 3.85
C VAL A 314 8.44 10.74 5.16
N ILE A 315 7.52 10.21 5.98
CA ILE A 315 7.84 9.48 7.21
C ILE A 315 7.77 7.99 6.92
N GLY A 316 8.77 7.25 7.41
CA GLY A 316 8.89 5.81 7.26
C GLY A 316 8.79 5.16 8.63
N LEU A 317 8.00 4.10 8.74
CA LEU A 317 8.00 3.22 9.89
C LEU A 317 8.61 1.88 9.46
N CYS A 318 9.57 1.38 10.22
CA CYS A 318 10.16 0.08 9.98
C CYS A 318 10.06 -0.76 11.25
N GLN A 319 9.43 -1.93 11.13
CA GLN A 319 9.33 -2.87 12.24
C GLN A 319 10.44 -3.92 12.10
N ALA A 320 11.44 -3.82 12.96
CA ALA A 320 12.64 -4.68 12.90
C ALA A 320 12.37 -6.10 13.42
N ALA A 321 11.37 -6.28 14.31
CA ALA A 321 11.04 -7.56 14.93
C ALA A 321 9.52 -7.78 14.99
N GLY A 322 9.07 -9.00 14.66
CA GLY A 322 7.66 -9.41 14.63
C GLY A 322 7.39 -10.44 13.54
N GLU A 323 6.16 -10.98 13.49
CA GLU A 323 5.75 -11.99 12.49
C GLU A 323 5.81 -11.47 11.04
N VAL A 324 5.73 -10.15 10.85
CA VAL A 324 5.77 -9.53 9.52
C VAL A 324 6.69 -8.31 9.57
N PRO A 325 8.02 -8.47 9.36
CA PRO A 325 8.88 -7.31 9.12
C PRO A 325 8.34 -6.54 7.92
N GLY A 326 8.41 -5.21 7.98
CA GLY A 326 7.80 -4.36 6.98
C GLY A 326 8.26 -2.93 7.08
N PHE A 327 8.21 -2.24 5.94
CA PHE A 327 8.42 -0.81 5.85
C PHE A 327 7.13 -0.13 5.38
N TRP A 328 6.68 0.87 6.13
CA TRP A 328 5.52 1.69 5.78
C TRP A 328 6.01 3.10 5.56
N ALA A 329 6.02 3.53 4.30
CA ALA A 329 6.15 4.94 3.98
C ALA A 329 4.75 5.57 4.05
N MET A 330 4.66 6.71 4.71
CA MET A 330 3.45 7.53 4.77
C MET A 330 3.81 8.90 4.21
N PRO A 331 3.23 9.30 3.06
CA PRO A 331 3.43 10.66 2.59
C PRO A 331 2.75 11.57 3.62
N GLN A 332 3.45 12.62 4.04
CA GLN A 332 2.78 13.75 4.68
C GLN A 332 2.04 14.51 3.57
N ARG A 333 0.94 13.96 3.07
CA ARG A 333 0.13 14.72 2.10
C ARG A 333 -0.44 15.93 2.83
N ASP A 334 -0.39 17.07 2.15
CA ASP A 334 -1.29 18.18 2.43
C ASP A 334 -2.71 17.62 2.28
N ALA A 335 -3.35 17.29 3.40
CA ALA A 335 -4.77 16.99 3.41
C ALA A 335 -5.47 18.15 2.70
N ALA A 336 -6.11 17.83 1.59
CA ALA A 336 -6.50 18.81 0.60
C ALA A 336 -7.34 19.94 1.21
N VAL A 337 -6.93 21.19 0.94
CA VAL A 337 -7.75 22.42 1.02
C VAL A 337 -8.10 22.93 2.44
N ARG A 338 -7.15 23.59 3.12
CA ARG A 338 -7.38 24.74 4.01
C ARG A 338 -6.05 25.48 4.27
N PRO A 339 -6.07 26.78 4.65
CA PRO A 339 -4.86 27.61 4.66
C PRO A 339 -3.82 27.03 5.63
N PRO A 340 -2.52 27.23 5.35
CA PRO A 340 -1.45 26.68 6.18
C PRO A 340 -1.65 27.14 7.63
N ALA A 341 -1.78 26.17 8.55
CA ALA A 341 -1.78 26.46 9.98
C ALA A 341 -0.46 27.18 10.31
N PRO A 342 -0.48 28.28 11.07
CA PRO A 342 0.72 29.03 11.36
C PRO A 342 1.59 28.25 12.36
N SER A 343 2.50 27.43 11.79
CA SER A 343 3.71 26.85 12.41
C SER A 343 3.40 25.77 13.50
N ALA A 344 3.99 24.58 13.66
CA ALA A 344 5.08 23.86 13.03
C ALA A 344 4.64 23.18 11.74
N GLU A 345 5.58 23.03 10.81
CA GLU A 345 5.36 23.37 9.40
C GLU A 345 4.37 22.52 8.59
N ARG A 346 3.97 21.31 9.01
CA ARG A 346 3.08 20.40 8.24
C ARG A 346 2.30 19.44 9.17
N PRO A 347 1.15 18.86 8.71
CA PRO A 347 0.18 18.21 9.58
C PRO A 347 0.71 16.97 10.32
N VAL A 348 0.04 16.68 11.44
CA VAL A 348 0.12 15.41 12.14
C VAL A 348 -0.45 14.31 11.26
N VAL A 349 0.37 13.32 10.94
CA VAL A 349 -0.08 12.07 10.33
C VAL A 349 -0.47 11.13 11.47
N MET A 350 -1.74 10.77 11.52
CA MET A 350 -2.17 9.60 12.27
C MET A 350 -1.74 8.35 11.52
N GLY A 351 -0.86 7.57 12.14
CA GLY A 351 -0.63 6.18 11.77
C GLY A 351 -1.30 5.28 12.79
N ALA A 352 -1.78 4.12 12.37
CA ALA A 352 -2.01 3.02 13.30
C ALA A 352 -0.94 1.97 13.03
N LEU A 353 -0.08 1.73 14.01
CA LEU A 353 0.72 0.54 14.02
C LEU A 353 -0.16 -0.64 14.39
N ARG A 354 -0.17 -1.66 13.54
CA ARG A 354 -0.88 -2.91 13.79
C ARG A 354 0.11 -4.05 13.82
N THR A 355 0.23 -4.70 14.96
CA THR A 355 0.80 -6.05 15.08
C THR A 355 -0.36 -7.06 15.22
N PRO A 356 -0.09 -8.38 15.18
CA PRO A 356 -1.12 -9.39 15.46
C PRO A 356 -1.78 -9.22 16.82
N GLU A 357 -1.05 -8.70 17.81
CA GLU A 357 -1.50 -8.63 19.21
C GLU A 357 -1.84 -7.20 19.67
N LEU A 358 -1.35 -6.18 18.96
CA LEU A 358 -1.38 -4.79 19.40
C LEU A 358 -1.80 -3.85 18.27
N GLU A 359 -2.71 -2.93 18.54
CA GLU A 359 -2.96 -1.76 17.70
C GLU A 359 -2.56 -0.50 18.47
N VAL A 360 -1.46 0.14 18.06
CA VAL A 360 -1.01 1.42 18.60
C VAL A 360 -1.36 2.50 17.58
N SER A 361 -2.36 3.31 17.87
CA SER A 361 -2.49 4.59 17.15
C SER A 361 -1.26 5.44 17.47
N MET A 362 -0.72 6.22 16.54
CA MET A 362 0.38 7.14 16.83
C MET A 362 0.16 8.42 16.06
N LEU A 363 0.51 9.53 16.69
CA LEU A 363 0.48 10.85 16.08
C LEU A 363 1.93 11.21 15.76
N THR A 364 2.28 11.25 14.48
CA THR A 364 3.63 11.63 14.06
C THR A 364 3.60 12.87 13.19
N GLY A 365 4.61 13.72 13.30
CA GLY A 365 4.69 14.91 12.49
C GLY A 365 6.11 15.43 12.37
N ARG A 366 6.26 16.46 11.53
CA ARG A 366 7.52 17.17 11.38
C ARG A 366 7.56 18.38 12.29
N ALA A 367 8.72 18.62 12.87
CA ALA A 367 9.03 19.80 13.64
C ALA A 367 10.15 20.57 12.94
N ARG A 368 10.11 21.91 13.03
CA ARG A 368 11.19 22.74 12.52
C ARG A 368 12.47 22.55 13.35
N PRO A 369 13.66 22.86 12.82
CA PRO A 369 14.91 22.77 13.57
C PRO A 369 14.91 23.59 14.87
N GLU A 370 14.12 24.67 14.95
CA GLU A 370 14.01 25.52 16.14
C GLU A 370 13.10 24.92 17.22
N VAL A 371 12.27 23.93 16.88
CA VAL A 371 11.39 23.25 17.84
C VAL A 371 12.25 22.36 18.72
N THR A 372 12.14 22.57 20.03
CA THR A 372 12.87 21.85 21.07
C THR A 372 12.02 20.84 21.82
N SER A 373 10.70 21.03 21.84
CA SER A 373 9.76 20.05 22.35
C SER A 373 8.40 20.19 21.66
N VAL A 374 7.71 19.06 21.53
CA VAL A 374 6.29 19.01 21.18
C VAL A 374 5.62 18.21 22.29
N THR A 375 4.44 18.64 22.75
CA THR A 375 3.58 17.84 23.62
C THR A 375 2.18 17.88 23.07
N LEU A 376 1.60 16.70 22.83
CA LEU A 376 0.20 16.62 22.44
C LEU A 376 -0.67 16.56 23.69
N VAL A 377 -1.72 17.35 23.70
CA VAL A 377 -2.68 17.48 24.79
C VAL A 377 -4.06 17.20 24.24
N ASP A 378 -4.78 16.26 24.84
CA ASP A 378 -6.19 16.03 24.52
C ASP A 378 -6.99 17.28 24.95
N GLU A 379 -7.68 17.96 24.04
CA GLU A 379 -8.41 19.18 24.35
C GLU A 379 -9.57 18.93 25.33
N ILE A 380 -10.12 17.70 25.35
CA ILE A 380 -11.27 17.34 26.18
C ILE A 380 -10.80 16.79 27.53
N ALA A 381 -9.88 15.82 27.51
CA ALA A 381 -9.41 15.16 28.72
C ALA A 381 -8.30 15.95 29.44
N GLY A 382 -7.63 16.89 28.75
CA GLY A 382 -6.43 17.56 29.24
C GLY A 382 -5.21 16.63 29.38
N GLU A 383 -5.32 15.39 28.90
CA GLU A 383 -4.29 14.38 29.02
C GLU A 383 -3.12 14.70 28.09
N ARG A 384 -1.90 14.66 28.63
CA ARG A 384 -0.67 14.93 27.88
C ARG A 384 -0.06 13.62 27.41
N LEU A 385 0.12 13.47 26.10
CA LEU A 385 0.74 12.28 25.53
C LEU A 385 2.27 12.33 25.66
N PRO A 386 2.92 11.21 26.01
CA PRO A 386 4.36 11.05 25.85
C PRO A 386 4.73 11.32 24.39
N THR A 387 5.56 12.34 24.18
CA THR A 387 5.97 12.79 22.86
C THR A 387 7.50 12.80 22.80
N GLU A 388 8.06 12.04 21.86
CA GLU A 388 9.48 12.07 21.54
C GLU A 388 9.71 12.97 20.32
N LEU A 389 10.79 13.74 20.33
CA LEU A 389 11.21 14.59 19.21
C LEU A 389 12.68 14.34 18.91
N SER A 390 12.99 13.94 17.67
CA SER A 390 14.35 13.72 17.20
C SER A 390 14.45 13.95 15.70
N ASN A 391 15.54 14.56 15.25
CA ASN A 391 15.82 14.84 13.83
C ASN A 391 14.64 15.50 13.09
N GLY A 392 13.95 16.42 13.77
CA GLY A 392 12.80 17.15 13.21
C GLY A 392 11.55 16.29 12.99
N ILE A 393 11.47 15.09 13.59
CA ILE A 393 10.28 14.25 13.64
C ILE A 393 9.84 14.11 15.08
N PHE A 394 8.57 14.35 15.35
CA PHE A 394 7.97 13.96 16.62
C PHE A 394 7.07 12.74 16.45
N VAL A 395 6.99 11.94 17.51
CA VAL A 395 6.01 10.86 17.66
C VAL A 395 5.41 10.96 19.04
N ALA A 396 4.09 11.06 19.09
CA ALA A 396 3.31 10.89 20.30
C ALA A 396 2.64 9.52 20.27
N LEU A 397 2.88 8.75 21.33
CA LEU A 397 2.28 7.45 21.55
C LEU A 397 1.07 7.62 22.49
N PRO A 398 -0.07 6.97 22.23
CA PRO A 398 -1.21 6.97 23.13
C PRO A 398 -0.87 6.19 24.41
N VAL A 399 -1.63 6.49 25.46
CA VAL A 399 -1.42 5.99 26.82
C VAL A 399 -1.87 4.53 26.99
N THR A 400 -2.61 3.95 26.03
CA THR A 400 -3.10 2.57 26.11
C THR A 400 -2.81 1.74 24.86
N ALA A 401 -1.93 0.74 25.06
CA ALA A 401 -1.78 -0.42 24.19
C ALA A 401 -2.99 -1.35 24.38
N GLU A 402 -4.00 -1.27 23.51
CA GLU A 402 -5.15 -2.19 23.59
C GLU A 402 -4.83 -3.54 22.93
N PRO A 403 -5.16 -4.67 23.59
CA PRO A 403 -5.13 -5.97 22.95
C PRO A 403 -6.05 -5.97 21.72
N ARG A 404 -5.56 -6.52 20.60
CA ARG A 404 -6.36 -6.60 19.37
C ARG A 404 -7.69 -7.35 19.55
N SER A 405 -7.80 -8.24 20.54
CA SER A 405 -9.02 -8.98 20.86
C SER A 405 -10.13 -8.11 21.48
N SER A 406 -9.79 -6.97 22.08
CA SER A 406 -10.76 -6.00 22.62
C SER A 406 -11.06 -4.86 21.65
N ALA A 407 -10.19 -4.63 20.67
CA ALA A 407 -10.47 -3.73 19.55
C ALA A 407 -11.60 -4.35 18.71
N GLY A 408 -12.84 -3.88 18.92
CA GLY A 408 -13.94 -4.17 18.02
C GLY A 408 -13.56 -3.81 16.57
N SER A 409 -14.29 -4.33 15.58
CA SER A 409 -13.98 -4.06 14.16
C SER A 409 -14.01 -2.57 13.77
N GLY A 410 -14.50 -1.69 14.65
CA GLY A 410 -14.10 -0.30 14.67
C GLY A 410 -12.94 -0.15 15.65
N ALA A 411 -11.69 -0.23 15.16
CA ALA A 411 -10.59 0.42 15.84
C ALA A 411 -11.09 1.82 16.17
N GLY A 412 -11.24 2.15 17.46
CA GLY A 412 -11.83 3.41 17.87
C GLY A 412 -11.08 4.50 17.13
N SER A 413 -11.73 5.13 16.14
CA SER A 413 -11.12 6.28 15.52
C SER A 413 -11.02 7.27 16.67
N TYR A 414 -9.80 7.49 17.17
CA TYR A 414 -9.53 8.53 18.13
C TYR A 414 -10.00 9.80 17.45
N THR A 415 -11.23 10.19 17.76
CA THR A 415 -11.91 11.39 17.27
C THR A 415 -11.87 12.35 18.44
N GLY A 416 -10.65 12.58 18.94
CA GLY A 416 -10.38 13.63 19.91
C GLY A 416 -10.25 14.96 19.19
N SER A 417 -10.11 16.05 19.92
CA SER A 417 -9.48 17.25 19.39
C SER A 417 -8.16 17.36 20.14
N TRP A 418 -7.03 17.55 19.44
CA TRP A 418 -5.71 17.64 20.09
C TRP A 418 -5.17 19.06 20.00
N GLN A 419 -4.39 19.45 20.99
CA GLN A 419 -3.52 20.61 20.94
C GLN A 419 -2.07 20.17 20.94
N ALA A 420 -1.26 20.74 20.04
CA ALA A 420 0.19 20.67 20.12
C ALA A 420 0.71 21.88 20.89
N GLU A 421 1.28 21.67 22.07
CA GLU A 421 2.14 22.64 22.73
C GLU A 421 3.56 22.51 22.16
N ILE A 422 4.00 23.55 21.46
CA ILE A 422 5.26 23.56 20.72
C ILE A 422 6.19 24.58 21.37
N THR A 423 7.34 24.12 21.87
CA THR A 423 8.37 25.00 22.44
C THR A 423 9.50 25.19 21.44
N GLU A 424 9.73 26.43 21.03
CA GLU A 424 10.72 26.82 20.03
C GLU A 424 11.83 27.67 20.64
N ARG A 425 13.05 27.55 20.11
CA ARG A 425 14.17 28.45 20.41
C ARG A 425 14.06 29.68 19.50
N THR A 426 13.96 30.85 20.12
CA THR A 426 13.97 32.14 19.42
C THR A 426 15.37 32.47 18.87
N PRO A 427 15.49 33.37 17.87
CA PRO A 427 16.79 33.79 17.34
C PRO A 427 17.74 34.39 18.40
N THR A 428 17.19 34.96 19.47
CA THR A 428 17.97 35.52 20.60
C THR A 428 18.34 34.49 21.66
N GLY A 429 18.01 33.20 21.45
CA GLY A 429 18.30 32.10 22.37
C GLY A 429 17.26 31.89 23.48
N GLY A 430 16.23 32.75 23.58
CA GLY A 430 15.08 32.53 24.45
C GLY A 430 14.19 31.36 24.00
N ARG A 431 13.24 30.94 24.84
CA ARG A 431 12.24 29.91 24.51
C ARG A 431 10.85 30.52 24.45
N THR A 432 10.06 30.13 23.47
CA THR A 432 8.64 30.49 23.35
C THR A 432 7.81 29.25 23.17
N THR A 433 6.76 29.09 23.97
CA THR A 433 5.79 28.01 23.82
C THR A 433 4.52 28.58 23.20
N ARG A 434 3.97 27.87 22.22
CA ARG A 434 2.69 28.21 21.60
C ARG A 434 1.85 26.96 21.42
N THR A 435 0.55 27.16 21.47
CA THR A 435 -0.44 26.08 21.35
C THR A 435 -1.07 26.13 19.98
N VAL A 436 -1.14 24.99 19.31
CA VAL A 436 -1.73 24.83 17.98
C VAL A 436 -2.81 23.76 18.07
N SER A 437 -4.07 24.13 17.80
CA SER A 437 -5.14 23.14 17.67
C SER A 437 -4.91 22.30 16.41
N LEU A 438 -4.90 21.00 16.60
CA LEU A 438 -4.83 19.97 15.59
C LEU A 438 -6.27 19.54 15.30
N SER A 439 -6.94 20.29 14.42
CA SER A 439 -8.27 19.88 13.96
C SER A 439 -8.15 18.59 13.14
N TYR A 440 -8.89 17.58 13.55
CA TYR A 440 -9.00 16.31 12.83
C TYR A 440 -9.61 16.47 11.44
N LEU A 441 -9.21 15.55 10.56
CA LEU A 441 -9.76 15.30 9.23
C LEU A 441 -10.57 14.00 9.25
#